data_AF-A0A3L7ZIL2-F1
#
_entry.id   AF-A0A3L7ZIL2-F1
#
_cell.length_a   1.000
_cell.length_b   1.000
_cell.length_c   1.000
_cell.angle_alpha   90.00
_cell.angle_beta   90.00
_cell.angle_gamma   90.00
#
_symmetry.space_group_name_H-M   'P 1'
#
loop_
_entity.id
_entity.type
_entity.pdbx_description
1 polymer ?
#
loop_
_entity_poly.entity_id
_entity_poly.type
_entity_poly.pdbx_seq_one_letter_code
_entity_poly.pdbx_strand_id
1 'polypeptide(L)'
;MQQEDDLRGLARVMDFMRAISILFVGINVYWFCYSTLKEWGVTFEVIDKILWNFQRTTGLFSSALWTKLFSVVFLALSCIGTKGVKEEKITWTKIHCSLAAGVVLFFLNWWMLELPLPHTADAVFYIVTLSAGYICMLMAGTWMSRLLKNNLMDDVFNTENESFQQETRLIENEYSVNLPTRFYYKKKWNNGWINVVNPFRASLVLGTPGSGKSYAVVNSYIKQQIEKGFALYCYDYKFPDLSEIAYNHLLNHLDGYKVKPKFYVINFDDPRKSHRCNPINASFMSDIADAYEASYTIMLNLNR
;
A
#
# COMPACT_ATOMS: atom_id res chain seq x y z
N MET A 1 5.52 19.77 -13.62
CA MET A 1 6.06 21.16 -13.61
C MET A 1 5.36 22.01 -12.55
N GLN A 2 4.08 22.40 -12.70
CA GLN A 2 3.40 23.26 -11.71
C GLN A 2 3.37 22.69 -10.28
N GLN A 3 3.08 21.38 -10.13
CA GLN A 3 3.09 20.72 -8.82
C GLN A 3 4.50 20.61 -8.19
N GLU A 4 5.56 20.58 -9.01
CA GLU A 4 6.95 20.57 -8.52
C GLU A 4 7.40 21.97 -8.09
N ASP A 5 6.96 23.00 -8.80
CA ASP A 5 7.24 24.40 -8.46
C ASP A 5 6.52 24.81 -7.17
N ASP A 6 5.28 24.37 -6.94
CA ASP A 6 4.55 24.60 -5.69
C ASP A 6 5.25 23.93 -4.50
N LEU A 7 5.75 22.70 -4.69
CA LEU A 7 6.52 21.98 -3.66
C LEU A 7 7.85 22.65 -3.35
N ARG A 8 8.54 23.22 -4.35
CA ARG A 8 9.75 24.01 -4.17
C ARG A 8 9.46 25.35 -3.48
N GLY A 9 8.34 25.98 -3.78
CA GLY A 9 7.86 27.18 -3.09
C GLY A 9 7.64 26.93 -1.59
N LEU A 10 6.92 25.86 -1.25
CA LEU A 10 6.71 25.44 0.14
C LEU A 10 8.04 25.14 0.86
N ALA A 11 9.00 24.50 0.18
CA ALA A 11 10.33 24.24 0.73
C ALA A 11 11.05 25.53 1.17
N ARG A 12 11.07 26.54 0.29
CA ARG A 12 11.69 27.84 0.59
C ARG A 12 11.01 28.57 1.74
N VAL A 13 9.69 28.51 1.83
CA VAL A 13 8.94 29.13 2.94
C VAL A 13 9.34 28.51 4.28
N MET A 14 9.53 27.19 4.34
CA MET A 14 9.96 26.54 5.58
C MET A 14 11.39 26.87 6.00
N ASP A 15 12.31 26.91 5.04
CA ASP A 15 13.70 27.29 5.33
C ASP A 15 13.76 28.74 5.83
N PHE A 16 12.91 29.61 5.28
CA PHE A 16 12.73 30.97 5.78
C PHE A 16 12.18 31.01 7.21
N MET A 17 11.14 30.23 7.53
CA MET A 17 10.62 30.12 8.90
C MET A 17 11.68 29.60 9.88
N ARG A 18 12.55 28.66 9.45
CA ARG A 18 13.66 28.17 10.27
C ARG A 18 14.72 29.26 10.49
N ALA A 19 15.05 30.04 9.47
CA ALA A 19 15.96 31.16 9.61
C ALA A 19 15.44 32.21 10.60
N ILE A 20 14.14 32.52 10.56
CA ILE A 20 13.50 33.41 11.56
C ILE A 20 13.59 32.82 12.97
N SER A 21 13.35 31.52 13.11
CA SER A 21 13.48 30.83 14.40
C SER A 21 14.90 30.95 14.98
N ILE A 22 15.93 30.69 14.18
CA ILE A 22 17.34 30.82 14.58
C ILE A 22 17.67 32.28 14.93
N LEU A 23 17.14 33.25 14.17
CA LEU A 23 17.32 34.66 14.45
C LEU A 23 16.79 35.02 15.85
N PHE A 24 15.61 34.54 16.24
CA PHE A 24 15.08 34.77 17.59
C PHE A 24 15.93 34.14 18.70
N VAL A 25 16.53 32.97 18.45
CA VAL A 25 17.51 32.37 19.39
C VAL A 25 18.74 33.26 19.52
N GLY A 26 19.27 33.77 18.40
CA GLY A 26 20.40 34.70 18.39
C GLY A 26 20.10 36.01 19.12
N ILE A 27 18.90 36.59 18.90
CA ILE A 27 18.47 37.79 19.61
C ILE A 27 18.32 37.51 21.13
N ASN A 28 17.80 36.34 21.50
CA ASN A 28 17.72 35.95 22.91
C ASN A 28 19.11 35.92 23.56
N VAL A 29 20.10 35.29 22.91
CA VAL A 29 21.49 35.31 23.38
C VAL A 29 22.02 36.74 23.45
N TYR A 30 21.81 37.54 22.39
CA TYR A 30 22.30 38.91 22.32
C TYR A 30 21.79 39.81 23.45
N TRP A 31 20.49 39.71 23.76
CA TRP A 31 19.85 40.53 24.78
C TRP A 31 20.19 40.07 26.21
N PHE A 32 20.08 38.78 26.50
CA PHE A 32 20.25 38.27 27.87
C PHE A 32 21.72 38.04 28.26
N CYS A 33 22.64 37.91 27.30
CA CYS A 33 24.10 37.82 27.54
C CYS A 33 24.84 39.11 27.12
N TYR A 34 24.15 40.26 27.07
CA TYR A 34 24.70 41.52 26.55
C TYR A 34 26.01 41.96 27.23
N SER A 35 26.11 41.82 28.57
CA SER A 35 27.31 42.21 29.32
C SER A 35 28.56 41.47 28.82
N THR A 36 28.46 40.15 28.67
CA THR A 36 29.54 39.29 28.18
C THR A 36 29.86 39.56 26.71
N LEU A 37 28.86 39.79 25.87
CA LEU A 37 29.07 40.13 24.46
C LEU A 37 29.75 41.48 24.26
N LYS A 38 29.47 42.44 25.15
CA LYS A 38 30.13 43.75 25.18
C LYS A 38 31.60 43.61 25.55
N GLU A 39 31.94 42.76 26.53
CA GLU A 39 33.33 42.43 26.88
C GLU A 39 34.08 41.76 25.72
N TRP A 40 33.39 40.94 24.92
CA TRP A 40 33.96 40.28 23.75
C TRP A 40 34.04 41.17 22.50
N GLY A 41 33.49 42.40 22.55
CA GLY A 41 33.49 43.34 21.42
C GLY A 41 32.55 42.92 20.28
N VAL A 42 31.52 42.11 20.55
CA VAL A 42 30.57 41.57 19.56
C VAL A 42 29.25 42.36 19.52
N THR A 43 29.19 43.52 20.19
CA THR A 43 28.01 44.40 20.21
C THR A 43 28.06 45.45 19.10
N PHE A 44 26.93 45.68 18.44
CA PHE A 44 26.80 46.67 17.37
C PHE A 44 25.73 47.71 17.72
N GLU A 45 26.08 49.00 17.66
CA GLU A 45 25.16 50.10 18.02
C GLU A 45 23.85 50.10 17.22
N VAL A 46 23.92 49.66 15.95
CA VAL A 46 22.75 49.57 15.08
C VAL A 46 21.77 48.51 15.60
N ILE A 47 22.28 47.35 16.01
CA ILE A 47 21.47 46.26 16.56
C ILE A 47 20.88 46.68 17.91
N ASP A 48 21.66 47.34 18.75
CA ASP A 48 21.22 47.85 20.05
C ASP A 48 20.03 48.80 19.90
N LYS A 49 20.12 49.79 18.99
CA LYS A 49 19.03 50.73 18.71
C LYS A 49 17.77 50.02 18.21
N ILE A 50 17.92 49.02 17.35
CA ILE A 50 16.79 48.25 16.81
C ILE A 50 16.11 47.47 17.94
N LEU A 51 16.86 46.66 18.68
CA LEU A 51 16.30 45.81 19.75
C LEU A 51 15.65 46.64 20.86
N TRP A 52 16.23 47.79 21.20
CA TRP A 52 15.68 48.71 22.20
C TRP A 52 14.35 49.34 21.76
N ASN A 53 14.23 49.73 20.48
CA ASN A 53 12.97 50.19 19.91
C ASN A 53 11.92 49.07 19.88
N PHE A 54 12.31 47.85 19.49
CA PHE A 54 11.43 46.69 19.55
C PHE A 54 10.93 46.40 20.97
N GLN A 55 11.81 46.49 21.98
CA GLN A 55 11.43 46.32 23.37
C GLN A 55 10.39 47.35 23.82
N ARG A 56 10.61 48.63 23.47
CA ARG A 56 9.72 49.74 23.84
C ARG A 56 8.30 49.55 23.30
N THR A 57 8.17 48.95 22.11
CA THR A 57 6.87 48.76 21.45
C THR A 57 6.20 47.43 21.79
N THR A 58 6.97 46.35 21.96
CA THR A 58 6.41 44.98 22.05
C THR A 58 6.58 44.31 23.41
N GLY A 59 7.51 44.77 24.25
CA GLY A 59 7.85 44.12 25.51
C GLY A 59 8.41 42.69 25.37
N LEU A 60 8.80 42.28 24.16
CA LEU A 60 9.17 40.90 23.84
C LEU A 60 10.37 40.37 24.66
N PHE A 61 11.29 41.27 25.02
CA PHE A 61 12.49 40.96 25.79
C PHE A 61 12.31 41.15 27.30
N SER A 62 11.08 41.40 27.77
CA SER A 62 10.75 41.47 29.21
C SER A 62 11.01 40.16 29.94
N SER A 63 10.90 39.02 29.25
CA SER A 63 11.24 37.70 29.77
C SER A 63 11.90 36.87 28.69
N ALA A 64 12.92 36.10 29.07
CA ALA A 64 13.57 35.14 28.18
C ALA A 64 12.57 34.09 27.66
N LEU A 65 11.47 33.84 28.39
CA LEU A 65 10.44 32.90 27.99
C LEU A 65 9.69 33.34 26.73
N TRP A 66 9.37 34.64 26.59
CA TRP A 66 8.63 35.15 25.44
C TRP A 66 9.42 35.00 24.14
N THR A 67 10.66 35.47 24.11
CA THR A 67 11.55 35.30 22.94
C THR A 67 11.77 33.83 22.58
N LYS A 68 11.90 32.95 23.57
CA LYS A 68 11.99 31.50 23.38
C LYS A 68 10.71 30.91 22.77
N LEU A 69 9.53 31.29 23.26
CA LEU A 69 8.26 30.84 22.68
C LEU A 69 8.13 31.23 21.21
N PHE A 70 8.47 32.47 20.84
CA PHE A 70 8.46 32.90 19.45
C PHE A 70 9.41 32.06 18.58
N SER A 71 10.63 31.79 19.06
CA SER A 71 11.56 30.92 18.34
C SER A 71 11.00 29.51 18.09
N VAL A 72 10.29 28.94 19.08
CA VAL A 72 9.70 27.59 18.99
C VAL A 72 8.47 27.58 18.08
N VAL A 73 7.66 28.63 18.05
CA VAL A 73 6.53 28.75 17.10
C VAL A 73 7.03 28.68 15.67
N PHE A 74 8.05 29.47 15.32
CA PHE A 74 8.65 29.44 13.99
C PHE A 74 9.35 28.11 13.70
N LEU A 75 9.98 27.49 14.70
CA LEU A 75 10.56 26.15 14.58
C LEU A 75 9.48 25.10 14.24
N ALA A 76 8.35 25.11 14.95
CA ALA A 76 7.24 24.20 14.74
C ALA A 76 6.66 24.36 13.33
N LEU A 77 6.41 25.60 12.90
CA LEU A 77 5.95 25.90 11.54
C LEU A 77 6.95 25.40 10.48
N SER A 78 8.26 25.56 10.72
CA SER A 78 9.29 25.07 9.80
C SER A 78 9.33 23.54 9.69
N CYS A 79 8.90 22.80 10.72
CA CYS A 79 8.95 21.34 10.73
C CYS A 79 7.79 20.72 9.93
N ILE A 80 6.60 21.34 9.91
CA ILE A 80 5.37 20.78 9.32
C ILE A 80 5.53 20.42 7.84
N GLY A 81 6.21 21.22 7.04
CA GLY A 81 6.30 20.94 5.59
C GLY A 81 7.53 20.11 5.18
N THR A 82 8.50 19.84 6.09
CA THR A 82 9.77 19.23 5.68
C THR A 82 9.55 17.86 5.06
N LYS A 83 10.18 17.60 3.91
CA LYS A 83 10.22 16.27 3.29
C LYS A 83 11.43 15.54 3.87
N GLY A 84 11.20 14.46 4.60
CA GLY A 84 12.28 13.62 5.09
C GLY A 84 12.83 12.73 4.00
N VAL A 85 14.16 12.62 3.94
CA VAL A 85 14.84 11.54 3.22
C VAL A 85 14.49 10.23 3.93
N LYS A 86 14.14 9.20 3.15
CA LYS A 86 13.80 7.86 3.65
C LYS A 86 15.07 7.22 4.20
N GLU A 87 15.27 7.27 5.53
CA GLU A 87 16.24 6.42 6.22
C GLU A 87 15.93 6.25 7.72
N GLU A 88 16.05 4.99 8.14
CA GLU A 88 16.10 4.32 9.45
C GLU A 88 15.02 4.49 10.55
N LYS A 89 14.93 3.43 11.37
CA LYS A 89 13.96 3.08 12.43
C LYS A 89 13.83 4.17 13.51
N ILE A 90 13.12 5.25 13.20
CA ILE A 90 12.69 6.25 14.19
C ILE A 90 11.49 5.69 14.94
N THR A 91 11.62 5.50 16.26
CA THR A 91 10.53 5.09 17.15
C THR A 91 9.94 6.31 17.86
N TRP A 92 8.66 6.26 18.22
CA TRP A 92 8.00 7.31 19.02
C TRP A 92 8.77 7.61 20.31
N THR A 93 9.37 6.59 20.93
CA THR A 93 10.21 6.75 22.14
C THR A 93 11.38 7.71 21.91
N LYS A 94 12.11 7.58 20.79
CA LYS A 94 13.24 8.48 20.47
C LYS A 94 12.78 9.92 20.26
N ILE A 95 11.62 10.12 19.64
CA ILE A 95 11.02 11.44 19.42
C ILE A 95 10.66 12.10 20.76
N HIS A 96 9.95 11.38 21.64
CA HIS A 96 9.57 11.91 22.95
C HIS A 96 10.77 12.21 23.84
N CYS A 97 11.78 11.33 23.89
CA CYS A 97 13.00 11.58 24.66
C CYS A 97 13.75 12.82 24.16
N SER A 98 13.89 12.97 22.83
CA SER A 98 14.59 14.13 22.25
C SER A 98 13.81 15.43 22.41
N LEU A 99 12.48 15.38 22.31
CA LEU A 99 11.61 16.53 22.56
C LEU A 99 11.66 16.95 24.03
N ALA A 100 11.56 16.00 24.96
CA ALA A 100 11.63 16.28 26.40
C ALA A 100 12.98 16.87 26.79
N ALA A 101 14.09 16.28 26.34
CA ALA A 101 15.43 16.82 26.54
C ALA A 101 15.57 18.23 25.94
N GLY A 102 15.04 18.43 24.74
CA GLY A 102 15.06 19.75 24.07
C GLY A 102 14.31 20.82 24.85
N VAL A 103 13.08 20.53 25.30
CA VAL A 103 12.26 21.46 26.09
C VAL A 103 12.92 21.80 27.42
N VAL A 104 13.46 20.79 28.13
CA VAL A 104 14.16 20.97 29.40
C VAL A 104 15.38 21.87 29.22
N LEU A 105 16.26 21.56 28.28
CA LEU A 105 17.48 22.34 28.03
C LEU A 105 17.19 23.77 27.55
N PHE A 106 16.13 23.96 26.76
CA PHE A 106 15.82 25.25 26.16
C PHE A 106 15.07 26.21 27.10
N PHE A 107 14.06 25.71 27.85
CA PHE A 107 13.22 26.54 28.71
C PHE A 107 13.70 26.60 30.16
N LEU A 108 14.29 25.52 30.70
CA LEU A 108 14.70 25.43 32.11
C LEU A 108 16.16 25.84 32.35
N ASN A 109 16.74 26.70 31.51
CA ASN A 109 18.11 27.22 31.70
C ASN A 109 18.18 28.67 32.22
N TRP A 110 17.05 29.24 32.67
CA TRP A 110 16.98 30.64 33.12
C TRP A 110 17.83 30.92 34.37
N TRP A 111 17.83 29.99 35.33
CA TRP A 111 18.62 30.06 36.59
C TRP A 111 20.13 30.02 36.36
N MET A 112 20.60 29.58 35.18
CA MET A 112 22.03 29.53 34.86
C MET A 112 22.65 30.92 34.73
N LEU A 113 21.85 31.96 34.49
CA LEU A 113 22.29 33.35 34.42
C LEU A 113 22.38 34.03 35.80
N GLU A 114 21.88 33.37 36.86
CA GLU A 114 21.84 33.89 38.24
C GLU A 114 22.84 33.16 39.15
N LEU A 115 23.68 32.28 38.60
CA LEU A 115 24.68 31.55 39.36
C LEU A 115 25.81 32.49 39.83
N PRO A 116 26.41 32.25 41.01
CA PRO A 116 27.53 33.05 41.52
C PRO A 116 28.85 32.63 40.85
N LEU A 117 28.88 32.56 39.52
CA LEU A 117 30.06 32.25 38.72
C LEU A 117 30.54 33.51 37.99
N PRO A 118 31.72 33.47 37.33
CA PRO A 118 32.12 34.55 36.44
C PRO A 118 31.09 34.77 35.33
N HIS A 119 30.74 36.02 35.03
CA HIS A 119 29.74 36.38 34.01
C HIS A 119 30.00 35.76 32.62
N THR A 120 31.25 35.44 32.32
CA THR A 120 31.65 34.72 31.11
C THR A 120 31.23 33.24 31.13
N ALA A 121 31.36 32.57 32.28
CA ALA A 121 30.98 31.17 32.45
C ALA A 121 29.45 30.99 32.36
N ASP A 122 28.68 31.84 33.01
CA ASP A 122 27.20 31.78 32.99
C ASP A 122 26.64 31.96 31.57
N ALA A 123 27.18 32.93 30.82
CA ALA A 123 26.79 33.16 29.43
C ALA A 123 27.13 31.95 28.54
N VAL A 124 28.31 31.34 28.69
CA VAL A 124 28.71 30.15 27.91
C VAL A 124 27.79 28.97 28.22
N PHE A 125 27.54 28.69 29.50
CA PHE A 125 26.65 27.60 29.90
C PHE A 125 25.21 27.82 29.41
N TYR A 126 24.72 29.06 29.46
CA TYR A 126 23.43 29.44 28.92
C TYR A 126 23.36 29.22 27.40
N ILE A 127 24.35 29.67 26.64
CA ILE A 127 24.40 29.51 25.18
C ILE A 127 24.46 28.03 24.79
N VAL A 128 25.26 27.23 25.49
CA VAL A 128 25.42 25.79 25.20
C VAL A 128 24.11 25.04 25.44
N THR A 129 23.46 25.26 26.59
CA THR A 129 22.18 24.60 26.90
C THR A 129 21.06 25.07 25.97
N LEU A 130 21.01 26.36 25.64
CA LEU A 130 20.05 26.92 24.68
C LEU A 130 20.23 26.32 23.28
N SER A 131 21.48 26.23 22.80
CA SER A 131 21.78 25.68 21.47
C SER A 131 21.50 24.18 21.40
N ALA A 132 21.91 23.42 22.42
CA ALA A 132 21.64 21.98 22.51
C ALA A 132 20.13 21.71 22.56
N GLY A 133 19.39 22.47 23.39
CA GLY A 133 17.94 22.37 23.48
C GLY A 133 17.25 22.64 22.15
N TYR A 134 17.68 23.70 21.43
CA TYR A 134 17.15 24.03 20.11
C TYR A 134 17.38 22.92 19.08
N ILE A 135 18.59 22.36 19.00
CA ILE A 135 18.94 21.28 18.08
C ILE A 135 18.10 20.03 18.38
N CYS A 136 17.96 19.66 19.67
CA CYS A 136 17.11 18.54 20.07
C CYS A 136 15.64 18.72 19.65
N MET A 137 15.08 19.93 19.82
CA MET A 137 13.72 20.23 19.37
C MET A 137 13.57 20.20 17.84
N LEU A 138 14.57 20.69 17.09
CA LEU A 138 14.59 20.63 15.63
C LEU A 138 14.63 19.17 15.14
N MET A 139 15.49 18.34 15.73
CA MET A 139 15.55 16.90 15.41
C MET A 139 14.21 16.22 15.71
N ALA A 140 13.62 16.44 16.90
CA ALA A 140 12.34 15.87 17.26
C ALA A 140 11.20 16.31 16.32
N GLY A 141 11.13 17.60 15.98
CA GLY A 141 10.13 18.15 15.06
C GLY A 141 10.23 17.58 13.65
N THR A 142 11.45 17.45 13.11
CA THR A 142 11.67 16.83 11.80
C THR A 142 11.32 15.35 11.79
N TRP A 143 11.65 14.60 12.84
CA TRP A 143 11.27 13.19 12.98
C TRP A 143 9.74 13.00 13.13
N MET A 144 9.08 13.86 13.90
CA MET A 144 7.63 13.84 14.08
C MET A 144 6.88 14.12 12.77
N SER A 145 7.31 15.14 12.02
CA SER A 145 6.74 15.49 10.71
C SER A 145 6.85 14.35 9.70
N ARG A 146 7.97 13.61 9.70
CA ARG A 146 8.18 12.43 8.86
C ARG A 146 7.21 11.30 9.19
N LEU A 147 7.07 10.98 10.47
CA LEU A 147 6.24 9.85 10.91
C LEU A 147 4.75 10.09 10.66
N LEU A 148 4.28 11.32 10.91
CA LEU A 148 2.89 11.70 10.64
C LEU A 148 2.55 11.65 9.15
N LYS A 149 3.45 12.12 8.27
CA LYS A 149 3.23 12.07 6.81
C LYS A 149 3.28 10.67 6.22
N ASN A 150 4.13 9.78 6.75
CA ASN A 150 4.19 8.40 6.27
C ASN A 150 2.92 7.60 6.62
N ASN A 151 2.29 7.84 7.78
CA ASN A 151 1.05 7.16 8.15
C ASN A 151 -0.21 7.69 7.42
N LEU A 152 -0.14 8.88 6.82
CA LEU A 152 -1.24 9.49 6.06
C LEU A 152 -1.20 9.15 4.56
N MET A 153 -0.05 8.71 4.06
CA MET A 153 0.10 8.15 2.72
C MET A 153 0.34 6.65 2.84
N ASP A 154 -0.65 5.94 3.39
CA ASP A 154 -0.74 4.50 3.17
C ASP A 154 -0.71 4.28 1.65
N ASP A 155 0.24 3.47 1.20
CA ASP A 155 0.53 3.19 -0.20
C ASP A 155 -0.77 3.01 -1.02
N VAL A 156 -0.89 3.74 -2.13
CA VAL A 156 -2.05 3.63 -3.02
C VAL A 156 -2.18 2.19 -3.53
N PHE A 157 -1.06 1.47 -3.61
CA PHE A 157 -0.97 0.05 -3.96
C PHE A 157 -0.83 -0.84 -2.72
N ASN A 158 -1.57 -0.55 -1.65
CA ASN A 158 -1.67 -1.46 -0.52
C ASN A 158 -2.76 -2.53 -0.79
N THR A 159 -2.61 -3.71 -0.18
CA THR A 159 -3.57 -4.81 -0.34
C THR A 159 -5.00 -4.42 0.04
N GLU A 160 -5.18 -3.43 0.93
CA GLU A 160 -6.49 -2.96 1.36
C GLU A 160 -7.18 -2.09 0.29
N ASN A 161 -6.43 -1.24 -0.42
CA ASN A 161 -6.88 -0.35 -1.48
C ASN A 161 -7.11 -1.11 -2.80
N GLU A 162 -6.33 -2.17 -3.05
CA GLU A 162 -6.54 -3.08 -4.19
C GLU A 162 -7.66 -4.10 -3.96
N SER A 163 -8.16 -4.18 -2.72
CA SER A 163 -9.20 -5.13 -2.33
C SER A 163 -10.60 -4.50 -2.38
N PHE A 164 -11.57 -5.27 -2.89
CA PHE A 164 -12.97 -4.86 -2.93
C PHE A 164 -13.90 -6.00 -2.48
N GLN A 165 -15.13 -5.63 -2.12
CA GLN A 165 -16.15 -6.60 -1.73
C GLN A 165 -16.52 -7.50 -2.91
N GLN A 166 -16.31 -8.81 -2.75
CA GLN A 166 -16.78 -9.83 -3.72
C GLN A 166 -18.12 -10.42 -3.28
N GLU A 167 -18.76 -11.20 -4.17
CA GLU A 167 -20.02 -11.89 -3.85
C GLU A 167 -19.78 -12.99 -2.82
N THR A 168 -20.56 -12.96 -1.74
CA THR A 168 -20.45 -13.89 -0.61
C THR A 168 -21.56 -14.94 -0.61
N ARG A 169 -22.62 -14.73 -1.39
CA ARG A 169 -23.74 -15.67 -1.48
C ARG A 169 -23.44 -16.73 -2.52
N LEU A 170 -23.74 -17.96 -2.17
CA LEU A 170 -23.82 -19.07 -3.13
C LEU A 170 -25.14 -18.95 -3.89
N ILE A 171 -25.07 -18.76 -5.21
CA ILE A 171 -26.25 -18.60 -6.08
C ILE A 171 -26.35 -19.82 -6.99
N GLU A 172 -27.20 -20.77 -6.61
CA GLU A 172 -27.40 -22.02 -7.35
C GLU A 172 -28.67 -21.95 -8.21
N ASN A 173 -28.58 -22.61 -9.37
CA ASN A 173 -29.67 -22.87 -10.29
C ASN A 173 -29.37 -24.16 -11.09
N GLU A 174 -30.30 -24.58 -11.95
CA GLU A 174 -30.22 -25.81 -12.76
C GLU A 174 -28.96 -25.92 -13.62
N TYR A 175 -28.35 -24.79 -14.02
CA TYR A 175 -27.24 -24.74 -14.98
C TYR A 175 -25.92 -24.23 -14.40
N SER A 176 -25.99 -23.56 -13.26
CA SER A 176 -24.89 -22.78 -12.69
C SER A 176 -23.64 -23.61 -12.39
N VAL A 177 -22.49 -22.95 -12.31
CA VAL A 177 -21.29 -23.53 -11.70
C VAL A 177 -20.74 -22.57 -10.67
N ASN A 178 -20.50 -23.06 -9.46
CA ASN A 178 -20.15 -22.26 -8.30
C ASN A 178 -18.76 -22.64 -7.81
N LEU A 179 -17.85 -21.66 -7.76
CA LEU A 179 -16.45 -21.87 -7.34
C LEU A 179 -16.21 -21.16 -6.00
N PRO A 180 -15.71 -21.85 -4.98
CA PRO A 180 -15.39 -21.23 -3.70
C PRO A 180 -14.14 -20.35 -3.84
N THR A 181 -14.19 -19.16 -3.25
CA THR A 181 -13.06 -18.21 -3.26
C THR A 181 -12.78 -17.64 -1.87
N ARG A 182 -11.60 -17.02 -1.72
CA ARG A 182 -11.27 -16.17 -0.58
C ARG A 182 -10.81 -14.82 -1.10
N PHE A 183 -11.29 -13.75 -0.46
CA PHE A 183 -10.91 -12.39 -0.79
C PHE A 183 -10.60 -11.60 0.47
N TYR A 184 -9.67 -10.67 0.35
CA TYR A 184 -9.35 -9.74 1.44
C TYR A 184 -10.26 -8.52 1.31
N TYR A 185 -10.82 -8.04 2.41
CA TYR A 185 -11.61 -6.81 2.44
C TYR A 185 -11.72 -6.30 3.88
N LYS A 186 -11.62 -4.98 4.09
CA LYS A 186 -11.67 -4.33 5.42
C LYS A 186 -10.76 -4.99 6.46
N LYS A 187 -9.49 -5.18 6.08
CA LYS A 187 -8.43 -5.81 6.91
C LYS A 187 -8.71 -7.25 7.36
N LYS A 188 -9.59 -7.98 6.66
CA LYS A 188 -9.95 -9.36 6.99
C LYS A 188 -10.05 -10.23 5.75
N TRP A 189 -9.73 -11.51 5.91
CA TRP A 189 -10.02 -12.54 4.92
C TRP A 189 -11.48 -12.98 5.04
N ASN A 190 -12.19 -12.97 3.91
CA ASN A 190 -13.58 -13.36 3.80
C ASN A 190 -13.70 -14.53 2.80
N ASN A 191 -14.65 -15.42 3.05
CA ASN A 191 -15.03 -16.45 2.08
C ASN A 191 -16.02 -15.85 1.08
N GLY A 192 -15.89 -16.23 -0.18
CA GLY A 192 -16.72 -15.78 -1.29
C GLY A 192 -17.03 -16.88 -2.29
N TRP A 193 -17.80 -16.52 -3.31
CA TRP A 193 -18.20 -17.42 -4.39
C TRP A 193 -18.13 -16.72 -5.74
N ILE A 194 -17.55 -17.41 -6.73
CA ILE A 194 -17.74 -17.07 -8.14
C ILE A 194 -18.91 -17.92 -8.64
N ASN A 195 -20.05 -17.26 -8.88
CA ASN A 195 -21.27 -17.90 -9.37
C ASN A 195 -21.40 -17.70 -10.89
N VAL A 196 -21.07 -18.72 -11.68
CA VAL A 196 -21.32 -18.71 -13.13
C VAL A 196 -22.76 -19.15 -13.35
N VAL A 197 -23.68 -18.20 -13.27
CA VAL A 197 -25.13 -18.47 -13.31
C VAL A 197 -25.65 -18.98 -14.67
N ASN A 198 -24.92 -18.72 -15.75
CA ASN A 198 -25.28 -19.15 -17.11
C ASN A 198 -24.03 -19.57 -17.90
N PRO A 199 -23.59 -20.84 -17.78
CA PRO A 199 -22.43 -21.35 -18.52
C PRO A 199 -22.62 -21.44 -20.04
N PHE A 200 -23.86 -21.39 -20.55
CA PHE A 200 -24.14 -21.49 -21.99
C PHE A 200 -23.63 -20.30 -22.81
N ARG A 201 -23.25 -19.19 -22.15
CA ARG A 201 -22.62 -18.02 -22.80
C ARG A 201 -21.11 -18.17 -23.00
N ALA A 202 -20.63 -19.41 -22.99
CA ALA A 202 -19.24 -19.80 -22.92
C ALA A 202 -18.55 -19.39 -21.60
N SER A 203 -17.55 -20.16 -21.21
CA SER A 203 -16.68 -19.88 -20.06
C SER A 203 -15.24 -20.07 -20.51
N LEU A 204 -14.42 -19.02 -20.40
CA LEU A 204 -13.03 -19.03 -20.83
C LEU A 204 -12.11 -19.05 -19.61
N VAL A 205 -11.20 -20.03 -19.55
CA VAL A 205 -10.19 -20.14 -18.49
C VAL A 205 -8.81 -19.93 -19.10
N LEU A 206 -8.17 -18.82 -18.75
CA LEU A 206 -6.85 -18.45 -19.25
C LEU A 206 -5.76 -18.76 -18.22
N GLY A 207 -4.60 -19.21 -18.69
CA GLY A 207 -3.44 -19.43 -17.83
C GLY A 207 -2.37 -20.29 -18.50
N THR A 208 -1.13 -20.18 -18.04
CA THR A 208 0.01 -20.95 -18.54
C THR A 208 -0.06 -22.44 -18.15
N PRO A 209 0.65 -23.34 -18.84
CA PRO A 209 0.81 -24.72 -18.37
C PRO A 209 1.32 -24.76 -16.92
N GLY A 210 0.71 -25.61 -16.08
CA GLY A 210 1.07 -25.71 -14.66
C GLY A 210 0.37 -24.71 -13.72
N SER A 211 -0.39 -23.74 -14.23
CA SER A 211 -1.06 -22.71 -13.40
C SER A 211 -2.26 -23.20 -12.58
N GLY A 212 -2.54 -24.51 -12.53
CA GLY A 212 -3.63 -25.08 -11.73
C GLY A 212 -5.05 -24.96 -12.30
N LYS A 213 -5.22 -24.55 -13.57
CA LYS A 213 -6.55 -24.39 -14.22
C LYS A 213 -7.48 -25.58 -14.05
N SER A 214 -6.96 -26.80 -14.26
CA SER A 214 -7.76 -28.02 -14.17
C SER A 214 -8.31 -28.21 -12.77
N TYR A 215 -7.45 -28.12 -11.76
CA TYR A 215 -7.83 -28.28 -10.37
C TYR A 215 -8.80 -27.19 -9.89
N ALA A 216 -8.51 -25.92 -10.18
CA ALA A 216 -9.26 -24.79 -9.66
C ALA A 216 -10.63 -24.59 -10.32
N VAL A 217 -10.75 -24.88 -11.63
CA VAL A 217 -11.95 -24.55 -12.41
C VAL A 217 -12.54 -25.78 -13.11
N VAL A 218 -11.76 -26.46 -13.95
CA VAL A 218 -12.31 -27.51 -14.84
C VAL A 218 -12.89 -28.68 -14.07
N ASN A 219 -12.23 -29.14 -13.01
CA ASN A 219 -12.70 -30.23 -12.17
C ASN A 219 -14.04 -29.90 -11.51
N SER A 220 -14.21 -28.66 -11.04
CA SER A 220 -15.48 -28.19 -10.47
C SER A 220 -16.59 -28.16 -11.51
N TYR A 221 -16.29 -27.72 -12.74
CA TYR A 221 -17.24 -27.77 -13.85
C TYR A 221 -17.67 -29.21 -14.17
N ILE A 222 -16.72 -30.13 -14.34
CA ILE A 222 -17.02 -31.54 -14.63
C ILE A 222 -17.95 -32.11 -13.54
N LYS A 223 -17.59 -31.91 -12.27
CA LYS A 223 -18.35 -32.46 -11.14
C LYS A 223 -19.76 -31.92 -11.06
N GLN A 224 -19.91 -30.60 -11.08
CA GLN A 224 -21.22 -29.95 -10.92
C GLN A 224 -22.12 -30.19 -12.14
N GLN A 225 -21.57 -30.29 -13.35
CA GLN A 225 -22.35 -30.62 -14.54
C GLN A 225 -22.87 -32.07 -14.48
N ILE A 226 -22.05 -33.01 -14.01
CA ILE A 226 -22.47 -34.40 -13.80
C ILE A 226 -23.58 -34.49 -12.74
N GLU A 227 -23.39 -33.82 -11.60
CA GLU A 227 -24.38 -33.76 -10.52
C GLU A 227 -25.73 -33.20 -11.00
N LYS A 228 -25.70 -32.27 -11.95
CA LYS A 228 -26.88 -31.65 -12.58
C LYS A 228 -27.45 -32.46 -13.74
N GLY A 229 -26.91 -33.64 -14.03
CA GLY A 229 -27.45 -34.54 -15.05
C GLY A 229 -27.09 -34.16 -16.48
N PHE A 230 -26.05 -33.34 -16.70
CA PHE A 230 -25.59 -33.00 -18.04
C PHE A 230 -24.74 -34.11 -18.65
N ALA A 231 -24.89 -34.29 -19.97
CA ALA A 231 -23.93 -35.05 -20.76
C ALA A 231 -22.69 -34.18 -21.00
N LEU A 232 -21.50 -34.79 -20.87
CA LEU A 232 -20.23 -34.09 -21.03
C LEU A 232 -19.48 -34.57 -22.27
N TYR A 233 -18.97 -33.61 -23.04
CA TYR A 233 -17.94 -33.84 -24.04
C TYR A 233 -16.61 -33.34 -23.45
N CYS A 234 -15.74 -34.27 -23.06
CA CYS A 234 -14.48 -33.96 -22.38
C CYS A 234 -13.30 -34.20 -23.31
N TYR A 235 -12.55 -33.14 -23.61
CA TYR A 235 -11.27 -33.25 -24.31
C TYR A 235 -10.13 -33.34 -23.29
N ASP A 236 -9.54 -34.52 -23.18
CA ASP A 236 -8.50 -34.82 -22.21
C ASP A 236 -7.14 -34.99 -22.90
N TYR A 237 -6.40 -33.88 -23.00
CA TYR A 237 -5.08 -33.87 -23.62
C TYR A 237 -4.04 -34.70 -22.86
N LYS A 238 -4.24 -34.95 -21.56
CA LYS A 238 -3.32 -35.72 -20.69
C LYS A 238 -3.99 -37.01 -20.23
N PHE A 239 -4.62 -37.72 -21.16
CA PHE A 239 -5.39 -38.91 -20.84
C PHE A 239 -4.61 -39.91 -19.94
N PRO A 240 -5.18 -40.41 -18.83
CA PRO A 240 -6.59 -40.28 -18.41
C PRO A 240 -6.87 -39.23 -17.29
N ASP A 241 -6.13 -38.12 -17.20
CA ASP A 241 -6.26 -37.14 -16.10
C ASP A 241 -7.71 -36.66 -15.84
N LEU A 242 -8.36 -36.02 -16.83
CA LEU A 242 -9.73 -35.52 -16.68
C LEU A 242 -10.75 -36.62 -16.82
N SER A 243 -10.44 -37.63 -17.64
CA SER A 243 -11.31 -38.76 -17.94
C SER A 243 -11.59 -39.60 -16.68
N GLU A 244 -10.57 -39.82 -15.85
CA GLU A 244 -10.70 -40.56 -14.59
C GLU A 244 -11.59 -39.81 -13.60
N ILE A 245 -11.44 -38.49 -13.48
CA ILE A 245 -12.29 -37.64 -12.63
C ILE A 245 -13.74 -37.70 -13.10
N ALA A 246 -13.97 -37.52 -14.41
CA ALA A 246 -15.31 -37.56 -14.99
C ALA A 246 -15.97 -38.93 -14.80
N TYR A 247 -15.25 -40.02 -15.07
CA TYR A 247 -15.76 -41.38 -14.93
C TYR A 247 -16.11 -41.73 -13.49
N ASN A 248 -15.18 -41.49 -12.56
CA ASN A 248 -15.40 -41.78 -11.14
C ASN A 248 -16.54 -40.94 -10.55
N HIS A 249 -16.64 -39.67 -10.95
CA HIS A 249 -17.72 -38.81 -10.47
C HIS A 249 -19.07 -39.23 -11.06
N LEU A 250 -19.10 -39.61 -12.34
CA LEU A 250 -20.29 -40.12 -13.00
C LEU A 250 -20.83 -41.38 -12.31
N LEU A 251 -19.96 -42.36 -12.02
CA LEU A 251 -20.36 -43.61 -11.35
C LEU A 251 -21.12 -43.37 -10.04
N ASN A 252 -20.75 -42.33 -9.30
CA ASN A 252 -21.38 -41.98 -8.02
C ASN A 252 -22.66 -41.14 -8.16
N HIS A 253 -22.99 -40.64 -9.35
CA HIS A 253 -24.11 -39.71 -9.58
C HIS A 253 -25.07 -40.16 -10.71
N LEU A 254 -24.99 -41.43 -11.12
CA LEU A 254 -25.86 -41.99 -12.17
C LEU A 254 -27.36 -41.87 -11.87
N ASP A 255 -27.74 -41.83 -10.59
CA ASP A 255 -29.14 -41.77 -10.18
C ASP A 255 -29.76 -40.37 -10.38
N GLY A 256 -28.93 -39.33 -10.58
CA GLY A 256 -29.40 -37.99 -10.96
C GLY A 256 -29.87 -37.89 -12.41
N TYR A 257 -29.62 -38.90 -13.24
CA TYR A 257 -29.94 -38.88 -14.66
C TYR A 257 -31.28 -39.56 -14.95
N LYS A 258 -32.18 -38.86 -15.66
CA LYS A 258 -33.41 -39.46 -16.22
C LYS A 258 -33.10 -40.62 -17.18
N VAL A 259 -32.05 -40.44 -18.00
CA VAL A 259 -31.51 -41.47 -18.90
C VAL A 259 -30.04 -41.63 -18.56
N LYS A 260 -29.67 -42.81 -18.02
CA LYS A 260 -28.30 -43.07 -17.58
C LYS A 260 -27.33 -42.96 -18.77
N PRO A 261 -26.36 -42.04 -18.74
CA PRO A 261 -25.44 -41.85 -19.85
C PRO A 261 -24.45 -43.03 -19.93
N LYS A 262 -23.95 -43.29 -21.13
CA LYS A 262 -22.84 -44.21 -21.36
C LYS A 262 -21.54 -43.43 -21.45
N PHE A 263 -20.45 -43.99 -20.95
CA PHE A 263 -19.13 -43.38 -21.01
C PHE A 263 -18.36 -43.94 -22.21
N TYR A 264 -18.12 -43.08 -23.21
CA TYR A 264 -17.33 -43.43 -24.39
C TYR A 264 -16.04 -42.63 -24.41
N VAL A 265 -14.97 -43.27 -24.88
CA VAL A 265 -13.62 -42.70 -24.98
C VAL A 265 -13.16 -42.88 -26.41
N ILE A 266 -12.70 -41.81 -27.05
CA ILE A 266 -11.97 -41.88 -28.33
C ILE A 266 -10.52 -41.50 -28.02
N ASN A 267 -9.61 -42.46 -28.16
CA ASN A 267 -8.20 -42.30 -27.83
C ASN A 267 -7.34 -42.58 -29.07
N PHE A 268 -6.66 -41.54 -29.55
CA PHE A 268 -5.80 -41.64 -30.73
C PHE A 268 -4.38 -42.14 -30.42
N ASP A 269 -3.94 -42.06 -29.16
CA ASP A 269 -2.61 -42.49 -28.71
C ASP A 269 -2.57 -43.99 -28.37
N ASP A 270 -3.60 -44.50 -27.68
CA ASP A 270 -3.76 -45.93 -27.36
C ASP A 270 -5.10 -46.46 -27.87
N PRO A 271 -5.13 -47.02 -29.09
CA PRO A 271 -6.35 -47.56 -29.70
C PRO A 271 -7.03 -48.66 -28.88
N ARG A 272 -6.30 -49.35 -27.98
CA ARG A 272 -6.87 -50.40 -27.12
C ARG A 272 -7.78 -49.84 -26.03
N LYS A 273 -7.58 -48.58 -25.64
CA LYS A 273 -8.43 -47.86 -24.68
C LYS A 273 -9.50 -47.00 -25.37
N SER A 274 -9.56 -47.05 -26.70
CA SER A 274 -10.54 -46.33 -27.50
C SER A 274 -11.74 -47.19 -27.83
N HIS A 275 -12.92 -46.60 -27.72
CA HIS A 275 -14.09 -47.06 -28.44
C HIS A 275 -13.91 -46.78 -29.93
N ARG A 276 -14.62 -47.54 -30.77
CA ARG A 276 -14.57 -47.38 -32.22
C ARG A 276 -15.62 -46.36 -32.66
N CYS A 277 -15.19 -45.41 -33.48
CA CYS A 277 -16.07 -44.45 -34.15
C CYS A 277 -15.69 -44.40 -35.63
N ASN A 278 -16.69 -44.33 -36.51
CA ASN A 278 -16.49 -44.06 -37.92
C ASN A 278 -17.17 -42.72 -38.25
N PRO A 279 -16.41 -41.60 -38.32
CA PRO A 279 -16.99 -40.28 -38.57
C PRO A 279 -17.55 -40.13 -39.99
N ILE A 280 -17.20 -41.03 -40.93
CA ILE A 280 -17.72 -41.04 -42.30
C ILE A 280 -18.77 -42.15 -42.53
N ASN A 281 -19.39 -42.66 -41.46
CA ASN A 281 -20.42 -43.67 -41.62
C ASN A 281 -21.62 -43.07 -42.40
N ALA A 282 -22.01 -43.73 -43.48
CA ALA A 282 -23.13 -43.32 -44.33
C ALA A 282 -24.44 -43.16 -43.54
N SER A 283 -24.61 -43.87 -42.42
CA SER A 283 -25.79 -43.70 -41.55
C SER A 283 -25.93 -42.31 -40.94
N PHE A 284 -24.85 -41.51 -40.90
CA PHE A 284 -24.85 -40.14 -40.38
C PHE A 284 -24.98 -39.08 -41.49
N MET A 285 -25.00 -39.49 -42.76
CA MET A 285 -25.12 -38.58 -43.90
C MET A 285 -26.50 -38.78 -44.54
N SER A 286 -27.41 -37.88 -44.21
CA SER A 286 -28.78 -37.90 -44.72
C SER A 286 -28.89 -37.27 -46.11
N ASP A 287 -28.03 -36.30 -46.40
CA ASP A 287 -27.96 -35.63 -47.70
C ASP A 287 -26.51 -35.35 -48.16
N ILE A 288 -26.39 -34.69 -49.32
CA ILE A 288 -25.08 -34.35 -49.88
C ILE A 288 -24.36 -33.27 -49.07
N ALA A 289 -25.09 -32.41 -48.34
CA ALA A 289 -24.50 -31.36 -47.53
C ALA A 289 -23.76 -31.96 -46.33
N ASP A 290 -24.33 -32.99 -45.69
CA ASP A 290 -23.65 -33.76 -44.63
C ASP A 290 -22.31 -34.35 -45.13
N ALA A 291 -22.30 -34.88 -46.36
CA ALA A 291 -21.08 -35.40 -46.99
C ALA A 291 -20.06 -34.29 -47.27
N TYR A 292 -20.52 -33.12 -47.75
CA TYR A 292 -19.66 -31.95 -47.95
C TYR A 292 -19.06 -31.47 -46.62
N GLU A 293 -19.84 -31.30 -45.56
CA GLU A 293 -19.37 -30.86 -44.24
C GLU A 293 -18.38 -31.85 -43.60
N ALA A 294 -18.68 -33.15 -43.67
CA ALA A 294 -17.76 -34.18 -43.19
C ALA A 294 -16.44 -34.16 -43.97
N SER A 295 -16.50 -34.07 -45.30
CA SER A 295 -15.31 -33.97 -46.15
C SER A 295 -14.51 -32.70 -45.88
N TYR A 296 -15.18 -31.55 -45.71
CA TYR A 296 -14.56 -30.26 -45.43
C TYR A 296 -13.85 -30.27 -44.09
N THR A 297 -14.51 -30.77 -43.05
CA THR A 297 -13.92 -30.94 -41.71
C THR A 297 -12.68 -31.83 -41.74
N ILE A 298 -12.75 -32.97 -42.44
CA ILE A 298 -11.59 -33.88 -42.59
C ILE A 298 -10.45 -33.19 -43.35
N MET A 299 -10.75 -32.54 -44.47
CA MET A 299 -9.75 -31.86 -45.30
C MET A 299 -9.06 -30.72 -44.54
N LEU A 300 -9.81 -29.94 -43.75
CA LEU A 300 -9.25 -28.89 -42.89
C LEU A 300 -8.31 -29.44 -41.82
N ASN A 301 -8.65 -30.58 -41.20
CA ASN A 301 -7.80 -31.20 -40.18
C ASN A 301 -6.57 -31.92 -40.76
N LEU A 302 -6.64 -32.37 -42.02
CA LEU A 302 -5.51 -32.96 -42.73
C LEU A 302 -4.55 -31.90 -43.30
N ASN A 303 -5.03 -30.68 -43.51
CA ASN A 303 -4.22 -29.57 -43.99
C ASN A 303 -3.26 -29.13 -42.88
N ARG A 304 -1.98 -29.47 -43.05
CA ARG A 304 -0.89 -29.12 -42.13
C ARG A 304 -0.37 -27.71 -42.39
#